data_AF-A0A6L4YPC9-F1
#
_entry.id   AF-A0A6L4YPC9-F1
#
_cell.length_a   1.000
_cell.length_b   1.000
_cell.length_c   1.000
_cell.angle_alpha   90.00
_cell.angle_beta   90.00
_cell.angle_gamma   90.00
#
_symmetry.space_group_name_H-M   'P 1'
#
loop_
_entity.id
_entity.type
_entity.pdbx_description
1 polymer ?
#
loop_
_entity_poly.entity_id
_entity_poly.type
_entity_poly.pdbx_seq_one_letter_code
_entity_poly.pdbx_strand_id
1 'polypeptide(L)'
;MKTNRIAAPTTPLSHLWLKEIATKPLSPIASELRKRVSEEILLDKSKPDFPAKLVEAWRKYGFAVVSDSSIRRDLFKSAYDVNRRFFDLPLEYKKQLG
;
A
#
# COMPACT_ATOMS: atom_id res chain seq x y z
N MET A 1 -31.78 6.16 38.48
CA MET A 1 -30.51 6.07 37.73
C MET A 1 -30.57 4.90 36.74
N LYS A 2 -30.62 5.18 35.43
CA LYS A 2 -30.20 4.25 34.37
C LYS A 2 -29.67 5.12 33.21
N THR A 3 -28.35 5.20 33.06
CA THR A 3 -27.71 5.88 31.94
C THR A 3 -27.63 4.93 30.76
N ASN A 4 -28.43 5.18 29.71
CA ASN A 4 -28.29 4.53 28.42
C ASN A 4 -26.96 4.96 27.80
N ARG A 5 -25.96 4.06 27.81
CA ARG A 5 -24.75 4.23 27.00
C ARG A 5 -25.07 3.77 25.58
N ILE A 6 -25.31 4.74 24.69
CA ILE A 6 -25.29 4.51 23.25
C ILE A 6 -23.82 4.21 22.91
N ALA A 7 -23.53 2.96 22.54
CA ALA A 7 -22.20 2.57 22.09
C ALA A 7 -21.90 3.34 20.80
N ALA A 8 -20.85 4.17 20.83
CA ALA A 8 -20.37 4.85 19.64
C ALA A 8 -19.86 3.81 18.63
N PRO A 9 -20.16 3.94 17.33
CA PRO A 9 -19.67 3.02 16.31
C PRO A 9 -18.14 3.16 16.23
N THR A 10 -17.42 2.09 16.63
CA THR A 10 -15.95 2.03 16.70
C THR A 10 -15.29 1.78 15.34
N THR A 11 -15.99 1.98 14.22
CA THR A 11 -15.37 1.81 12.91
C THR A 11 -14.70 3.13 12.53
N PRO A 12 -13.35 3.19 12.43
CA PRO A 12 -12.68 4.41 11.98
C PRO A 12 -13.19 4.77 10.59
N LEU A 13 -13.59 6.01 10.37
CA LEU A 13 -14.05 6.53 9.07
C LEU A 13 -13.05 6.21 7.93
N SER A 14 -11.76 6.05 8.26
CA SER A 14 -10.71 5.62 7.33
C SER A 14 -10.93 4.21 6.75
N HIS A 15 -11.51 3.28 7.49
CA HIS A 15 -11.81 1.92 7.00
C HIS A 15 -13.00 1.90 6.03
N LEU A 16 -13.98 2.78 6.22
CA LEU A 16 -15.12 2.90 5.31
C LEU A 16 -14.69 3.52 3.97
N TRP A 17 -13.86 4.57 4.03
CA TRP A 17 -13.35 5.25 2.84
C TRP A 17 -12.40 4.36 2.00
N LEU A 18 -11.51 3.60 2.67
CA LEU A 18 -10.61 2.67 1.98
C LEU A 18 -11.35 1.49 1.32
N LYS A 19 -12.39 0.96 1.97
CA LYS A 19 -13.25 -0.07 1.34
C LYS A 19 -13.96 0.51 0.13
N GLU A 20 -14.53 1.70 0.25
CA GLU A 20 -15.29 2.33 -0.84
C GLU A 20 -14.43 2.63 -2.08
N ILE A 21 -13.19 3.09 -1.88
CA ILE A 21 -12.22 3.28 -2.97
C ILE A 21 -11.75 1.95 -3.55
N ALA A 22 -11.53 0.94 -2.71
CA ALA A 22 -11.11 -0.39 -3.17
C ALA A 22 -12.22 -1.12 -3.95
N THR A 23 -13.50 -0.82 -3.68
CA THR A 23 -14.65 -1.49 -4.30
C THR A 23 -15.25 -0.72 -5.47
N LYS A 24 -14.94 0.56 -5.66
CA LYS A 24 -15.47 1.32 -6.80
C LYS A 24 -14.83 0.83 -8.09
N PRO A 25 -15.62 0.42 -9.10
CA PRO A 25 -15.07 0.05 -10.39
C PRO A 25 -14.34 1.26 -10.97
N LEU A 26 -13.06 1.09 -11.26
CA LEU A 26 -12.28 2.09 -11.99
C LEU A 26 -12.97 2.32 -13.33
N SER A 27 -13.02 3.58 -13.78
CA SER A 27 -13.50 3.88 -15.13
C SER A 27 -12.73 3.02 -16.15
N PRO A 28 -13.29 2.71 -17.33
CA PRO A 28 -12.60 1.90 -18.34
C PRO A 28 -11.21 2.46 -18.67
N ILE A 29 -11.07 3.78 -18.70
CA ILE A 29 -9.81 4.50 -18.92
C ILE A 29 -8.84 4.26 -17.77
N ALA A 30 -9.28 4.37 -16.51
CA ALA A 30 -8.43 4.13 -15.34
C ALA A 30 -8.02 2.65 -15.21
N SER A 31 -8.89 1.73 -15.60
CA SER A 31 -8.60 0.29 -15.64
C SER A 31 -7.53 -0.04 -16.69
N GLU A 32 -7.66 0.53 -17.89
CA GLU A 32 -6.69 0.35 -18.97
C GLU A 32 -5.34 1.01 -18.65
N LEU A 33 -5.35 2.22 -18.08
CA LEU A 33 -4.13 2.88 -17.59
C LEU A 33 -3.45 2.05 -16.50
N ARG A 34 -4.22 1.53 -15.53
CA ARG A 34 -3.68 0.63 -14.49
C ARG A 34 -3.06 -0.62 -15.10
N LYS A 35 -3.70 -1.21 -16.10
CA LYS A 35 -3.20 -2.41 -16.78
C LYS A 35 -1.90 -2.11 -17.52
N ARG A 36 -1.85 -1.07 -18.33
CA ARG A 36 -0.65 -0.63 -19.06
C ARG A 36 0.51 -0.29 -18.14
N VAL A 37 0.23 0.47 -17.08
CA VAL A 37 1.23 0.81 -16.05
C VAL A 37 1.72 -0.46 -15.33
N SER A 38 0.83 -1.41 -15.04
CA SER A 38 1.22 -2.67 -14.41
C SER A 38 2.04 -3.56 -15.34
N GLU A 39 1.76 -3.59 -16.65
CA GLU A 39 2.52 -4.40 -17.61
C GLU A 39 3.89 -3.80 -17.97
N GLU A 40 4.01 -2.47 -17.98
CA GLU A 40 5.26 -1.80 -18.37
C GLU A 40 6.20 -1.48 -17.20
N ILE A 41 5.66 -1.35 -15.97
CA ILE A 41 6.44 -0.88 -14.81
C ILE A 41 6.61 -1.98 -13.75
N LEU A 42 5.80 -3.05 -13.77
CA LEU A 42 6.00 -4.22 -12.90
C LEU A 42 7.04 -5.17 -13.51
N LEU A 43 8.20 -5.26 -12.87
CA LEU A 43 9.32 -6.05 -13.33
C LEU A 43 9.53 -7.26 -12.41
N ASP A 44 9.60 -8.45 -12.97
CA ASP A 44 9.95 -9.67 -12.23
C ASP A 44 11.47 -9.85 -12.22
N LYS A 45 12.06 -9.75 -11.02
CA LYS A 45 13.51 -9.85 -10.81
C LYS A 45 14.10 -11.19 -11.23
N SER A 46 13.27 -12.24 -11.26
CA SER A 46 13.72 -13.58 -11.66
C SER A 46 13.90 -13.74 -13.17
N LYS A 47 13.40 -12.78 -13.97
CA LYS A 47 13.48 -12.84 -15.42
C LYS A 47 14.87 -12.44 -15.93
N PRO A 48 15.39 -13.12 -16.97
CA PRO A 48 16.73 -12.86 -17.48
C PRO A 48 16.89 -11.46 -18.11
N ASP A 49 15.80 -10.86 -18.59
CA ASP A 49 15.77 -9.51 -19.17
C ASP A 49 15.57 -8.40 -18.13
N PHE A 50 15.46 -8.75 -16.84
CA PHE A 50 15.23 -7.80 -15.75
C PHE A 50 16.18 -6.58 -15.75
N PRO A 51 17.52 -6.74 -15.90
CA PRO A 51 18.42 -5.58 -15.90
C PRO A 51 18.12 -4.60 -17.03
N ALA A 52 17.83 -5.11 -18.23
CA ALA A 52 17.50 -4.28 -19.39
C ALA A 52 16.17 -3.55 -19.19
N LYS A 53 15.15 -4.26 -18.69
CA LYS A 53 13.83 -3.70 -18.40
C LYS A 53 13.86 -2.66 -17.28
N LEU A 54 14.70 -2.87 -16.26
CA LEU A 54 14.89 -1.90 -15.18
C LEU A 54 15.47 -0.59 -15.72
N VAL A 55 16.51 -0.67 -16.56
CA VAL A 55 17.09 0.52 -17.21
C VAL A 55 16.08 1.23 -18.10
N GLU A 56 15.28 0.48 -18.86
CA GLU A 56 14.20 1.03 -19.69
C GLU A 56 13.17 1.80 -18.84
N ALA A 57 12.68 1.20 -17.76
CA ALA A 57 11.71 1.81 -16.85
C ALA A 57 12.27 3.08 -16.18
N TRP A 58 13.53 3.05 -15.74
CA TRP A 58 14.20 4.24 -15.18
C TRP A 58 14.30 5.37 -16.19
N ARG A 59 14.66 5.09 -17.44
CA ARG A 59 14.78 6.11 -18.49
C ARG A 59 13.43 6.69 -18.90
N LYS A 60 12.40 5.86 -18.99
CA LYS A 60 11.07 6.25 -19.50
C LYS A 60 10.20 6.91 -18.42
N TYR A 61 10.28 6.41 -17.19
CA TYR A 61 9.35 6.75 -16.11
C TYR A 61 10.02 7.33 -14.86
N GLY A 62 11.34 7.13 -14.68
CA GLY A 62 12.04 7.52 -13.46
C GLY A 62 11.71 6.67 -12.23
N PHE A 63 10.94 5.58 -12.39
CA PHE A 63 10.66 4.59 -11.34
C PHE A 63 10.32 3.23 -11.95
N ALA A 64 10.40 2.19 -11.12
CA ALA A 64 9.97 0.82 -11.45
C ALA A 64 9.34 0.16 -10.22
N VAL A 65 8.37 -0.73 -10.44
CA VAL A 65 7.82 -1.61 -9.40
C VAL A 65 8.44 -2.98 -9.59
N VAL A 66 9.12 -3.51 -8.59
CA VAL A 66 9.81 -4.80 -8.73
C VAL A 66 9.07 -5.86 -7.92
N SER A 67 8.68 -6.95 -8.57
CA SER A 67 8.29 -8.18 -7.88
C SER A 67 9.54 -9.03 -7.66
N ASP A 68 9.85 -9.28 -6.39
CA ASP A 68 10.94 -10.14 -5.97
C ASP A 68 10.39 -11.25 -5.07
N SER A 69 10.32 -12.46 -5.60
CA SER A 69 9.84 -13.64 -4.85
C SER A 69 10.81 -14.12 -3.79
N SER A 70 12.06 -13.64 -3.77
CA SER A 70 13.04 -13.97 -2.73
C SER A 70 12.76 -13.25 -1.41
N ILE A 71 11.99 -12.16 -1.44
CA ILE A 71 11.61 -11.43 -0.24
C ILE A 71 10.41 -12.13 0.39
N ARG A 72 10.57 -12.62 1.62
CA ARG A 72 9.49 -13.30 2.33
C ARG A 72 8.33 -12.34 2.61
N ARG A 73 7.10 -12.78 2.33
CA ARG A 73 5.88 -11.96 2.48
C ARG A 73 5.56 -11.60 3.93
N ASP A 74 5.94 -12.46 4.86
CA ASP A 74 5.78 -12.25 6.31
C ASP A 74 6.61 -11.05 6.81
N LEU A 75 7.76 -10.79 6.19
CA LEU A 75 8.62 -9.64 6.50
C LEU A 75 7.89 -8.32 6.25
N PHE A 76 7.20 -8.19 5.10
CA PHE A 76 6.40 -7.01 4.80
C PHE A 76 5.26 -6.81 5.80
N LYS A 77 4.56 -7.90 6.15
CA LYS A 77 3.50 -7.85 7.15
C LYS A 77 4.04 -7.43 8.52
N SER A 78 5.16 -8.00 8.95
CA SER A 78 5.80 -7.66 10.23
C SER A 78 6.24 -6.20 10.27
N ALA A 79 6.90 -5.71 9.23
CA ALA A 79 7.32 -4.32 9.12
C ALA A 79 6.10 -3.38 9.14
N TYR A 80 5.03 -3.73 8.43
CA TYR A 80 3.78 -2.97 8.47
C TYR A 80 3.15 -2.96 9.87
N ASP A 81 3.06 -4.11 10.53
CA ASP A 81 2.48 -4.24 11.87
C ASP A 81 3.25 -3.42 12.91
N VAL A 82 4.58 -3.40 12.84
CA VAL A 82 5.44 -2.58 13.71
C VAL A 82 5.22 -1.08 13.43
N ASN A 83 5.26 -0.67 12.17
CA ASN A 83 5.03 0.73 11.80
C ASN A 83 3.63 1.20 12.25
N ARG A 84 2.60 0.38 12.03
CA ARG A 84 1.24 0.70 12.47
C ARG A 84 1.19 0.94 13.98
N ARG A 85 1.77 0.04 14.78
CA ARG A 85 1.83 0.20 16.24
C ARG A 85 2.55 1.49 16.65
N PHE A 86 3.63 1.85 15.96
CA PHE A 86 4.33 3.11 16.20
C PHE A 86 3.44 4.32 15.88
N PHE A 87 2.77 4.34 14.73
CA PHE A 87 1.90 5.45 14.34
C PHE A 87 0.63 5.56 15.20
N ASP A 88 0.16 4.45 15.77
CA ASP A 88 -0.93 4.40 16.74
C ASP A 88 -0.55 4.98 18.12
N LEU A 89 0.74 5.19 18.41
CA LEU A 89 1.16 5.85 19.64
C LEU A 89 0.64 7.29 19.72
N PRO A 90 0.33 7.80 20.92
CA PRO A 90 -0.02 9.21 21.11
C PRO A 90 1.09 10.13 20.59
N LEU A 91 0.70 11.31 20.11
CA LEU A 91 1.62 12.27 19.48
C LEU A 91 2.79 12.64 20.40
N GLU A 92 2.54 12.76 21.71
CA GLU A 92 3.58 13.14 22.67
C GLU A 92 4.68 12.09 22.82
N TYR A 93 4.37 10.81 22.61
CA TYR A 93 5.40 9.76 22.57
C TYR A 93 6.17 9.76 21.25
N LYS A 94 5.53 10.09 20.13
CA LYS A 94 6.19 10.14 18.82
C LYS A 94 7.20 11.29 18.72
N LYS A 95 6.89 12.45 19.32
CA LYS A 95 7.77 13.62 19.36
C LYS A 95 9.08 13.40 20.13
N GLN A 96 9.11 12.41 21.04
CA GLN A 96 10.33 12.08 21.80
C GLN A 96 11.32 11.21 21.00
N LEU A 97 10.91 10.71 19.83
CA LEU A 97 11.68 9.79 18.99
C LEU A 97 12.13 10.44 17.66
N GLY A 98 11.94 11.75 17.50
CA GLY A 98 12.25 12.54 16.30
C GLY A 98 13.28 13.63 16.55
#